data_AF-G1RQE0-F1
#
_entry.id   AF-G1RQE0-F1
#
_cell.length_a   1.000
_cell.length_b   1.000
_cell.length_c   1.000
_cell.angle_alpha   90.00
_cell.angle_beta   90.00
_cell.angle_gamma   90.00
#
_symmetry.space_group_name_H-M   'P 1'
#
loop_
_entity.id
_entity.type
_entity.pdbx_description
1 polymer ?
#
loop_
_entity_poly.entity_id
_entity_poly.type
_entity_poly.pdbx_seq_one_letter_code
_entity_poly.pdbx_strand_id
1 'polypeptide(L)'
;MAQNLKDLLLLGAGAVAYGVRKSVFTMEGRHGAIFFNRIGGVQQDTILAEGLHFRIPWVQYPIIYDIRARLRKISSPTGSKDLQMVNISLQVLSGPNAQELPSMYQRLGLDCEERVLPSIANEVLNSVVAKFNNSTPRGSGSASPVFEEPARGPAQPYPAPVSCNGPPHRFPEPLLD
;
A
#
# COMPACT_ATOMS: atom_id res chain seq x y z
N MET A 1 -14.13 16.59 -55.99
CA MET A 1 -14.92 16.47 -54.74
C MET A 1 -14.92 15.04 -54.17
N ALA A 2 -15.00 13.99 -54.99
CA ALA A 2 -15.04 12.59 -54.53
C ALA A 2 -13.72 12.06 -53.91
N GLN A 3 -12.54 12.59 -54.29
CA GLN A 3 -11.25 12.18 -53.72
C GLN A 3 -11.16 12.51 -52.22
N ASN A 4 -11.50 13.74 -51.83
CA ASN A 4 -11.47 14.22 -50.44
C ASN A 4 -12.41 13.44 -49.52
N LEU A 5 -13.54 12.94 -50.04
CA LEU A 5 -14.48 12.15 -49.26
C LEU A 5 -13.92 10.75 -48.95
N LYS A 6 -13.22 10.13 -49.91
CA LYS A 6 -12.55 8.84 -49.70
C LYS A 6 -11.42 8.98 -48.69
N ASP A 7 -10.62 10.04 -48.81
CA ASP A 7 -9.51 10.31 -47.89
C ASP A 7 -10.01 10.59 -46.47
N LEU A 8 -11.11 11.33 -46.31
CA LEU A 8 -11.76 11.56 -45.01
C LEU A 8 -12.31 10.27 -44.39
N LEU A 9 -12.89 9.39 -45.21
CA LEU A 9 -13.45 8.11 -44.75
C LEU A 9 -12.33 7.14 -44.36
N LEU A 10 -11.22 7.12 -45.11
CA LEU A 10 -10.00 6.38 -44.75
C LEU A 10 -9.36 6.90 -43.46
N LEU A 11 -9.26 8.22 -43.30
CA LEU A 11 -8.77 8.85 -42.07
C LEU A 11 -9.68 8.56 -40.87
N GLY A 12 -10.99 8.65 -41.05
CA GLY A 12 -11.98 8.33 -40.01
C GLY A 12 -11.90 6.86 -39.59
N ALA A 13 -11.84 5.94 -40.56
CA ALA A 13 -11.69 4.51 -40.28
C ALA A 13 -10.36 4.19 -39.58
N GLY A 14 -9.26 4.83 -40.00
CA GLY A 14 -7.96 4.69 -39.35
C GLY A 14 -7.94 5.20 -37.91
N ALA A 15 -8.58 6.34 -37.64
CA ALA A 15 -8.70 6.91 -36.30
C ALA A 15 -9.52 6.01 -35.36
N VAL A 16 -10.65 5.46 -35.85
CA VAL A 16 -11.49 4.55 -35.07
C VAL A 16 -10.74 3.24 -34.77
N ALA A 17 -10.11 2.62 -35.76
CA ALA A 17 -9.33 1.40 -35.56
C ALA A 17 -8.18 1.62 -34.56
N TYR A 18 -7.51 2.77 -34.62
CA TYR A 18 -6.49 3.14 -33.64
C TYR A 18 -7.06 3.32 -32.23
N GLY A 19 -8.23 3.97 -32.11
CA GLY A 19 -8.94 4.16 -30.85
C GLY A 19 -9.30 2.82 -30.19
N VAL A 20 -9.89 1.89 -30.95
CA VAL A 20 -10.23 0.55 -30.45
C VAL A 20 -8.98 -0.18 -29.96
N ARG A 21 -7.90 -0.16 -30.75
CA ARG A 21 -6.64 -0.81 -30.33
C ARG A 21 -6.06 -0.22 -29.05
N LYS A 22 -6.17 1.10 -28.84
CA LYS A 22 -5.66 1.77 -27.62
C LYS A 22 -6.58 1.63 -26.41
N SER A 23 -7.86 1.34 -26.63
CA SER A 23 -8.86 1.16 -25.58
C SER A 23 -8.81 -0.22 -24.91
N VAL A 24 -8.26 -1.22 -25.57
CA VAL A 24 -8.12 -2.57 -25.02
C VAL A 24 -6.82 -2.68 -24.26
N PHE A 25 -6.89 -3.11 -22.99
CA PHE A 25 -5.74 -3.35 -22.15
C PHE A 25 -5.91 -4.67 -21.41
N THR A 26 -4.91 -5.55 -21.47
CA THR A 26 -4.92 -6.82 -20.73
C THR A 26 -4.06 -6.66 -19.49
N MET A 27 -4.54 -7.16 -18.36
CA MET A 27 -3.77 -7.25 -17.11
C MET A 27 -3.37 -8.69 -16.86
N GLU A 28 -2.09 -8.88 -16.56
CA GLU A 28 -1.58 -10.17 -16.12
C GLU A 28 -2.04 -10.45 -14.69
N GLY A 29 -2.16 -11.74 -14.38
CA GLY A 29 -2.48 -12.16 -13.03
C GLY A 29 -1.48 -11.65 -11.99
N ARG A 30 -1.95 -11.50 -10.75
CA ARG A 30 -1.23 -10.92 -9.60
C ARG A 30 -0.92 -9.42 -9.70
N HIS A 31 -1.48 -8.72 -10.68
CA HIS A 31 -1.53 -7.26 -10.70
C HIS A 31 -2.97 -6.80 -10.48
N GLY A 32 -3.12 -5.73 -9.72
CA GLY A 32 -4.40 -5.06 -9.51
C GLY A 32 -4.38 -3.72 -10.20
N ALA A 33 -5.53 -3.23 -10.63
CA ALA A 33 -5.58 -1.87 -11.12
C ALA A 33 -6.88 -1.19 -10.77
N ILE A 34 -6.77 0.14 -10.73
CA ILE A 34 -7.89 1.04 -10.53
C ILE A 34 -7.99 1.95 -11.75
N PHE A 35 -9.21 2.22 -12.19
CA PHE A 35 -9.43 3.27 -13.19
C PHE A 35 -9.62 4.61 -12.49
N PHE A 36 -8.72 5.54 -12.82
CA PHE A 36 -8.88 6.93 -12.48
C PHE A 36 -9.57 7.65 -13.64
N ASN A 37 -10.76 8.18 -13.39
CA ASN A 37 -11.49 9.02 -14.32
C ASN A 37 -11.15 10.49 -14.04
N ARG A 38 -10.75 11.25 -15.08
CA ARG A 38 -10.46 12.69 -14.95
C ARG A 38 -11.62 13.52 -14.42
N ILE A 39 -12.87 13.12 -14.69
CA ILE A 39 -14.08 13.89 -14.34
C ILE A 39 -14.73 13.35 -13.06
N GLY A 40 -14.69 12.02 -12.87
CA GLY A 40 -15.38 11.31 -11.77
C GLY A 40 -14.47 10.82 -10.65
N GLY A 41 -13.17 11.08 -10.72
CA GLY A 41 -12.20 10.60 -9.74
C GLY A 41 -11.96 9.09 -9.80
N VAL A 42 -11.56 8.52 -8.66
CA VAL A 42 -11.27 7.08 -8.51
C VAL A 42 -12.58 6.31 -8.39
N GLN A 43 -12.82 5.35 -9.27
CA GLN A 43 -13.97 4.46 -9.16
C GLN A 43 -13.69 3.40 -8.08
N GLN A 44 -14.51 3.39 -7.03
CA GLN A 44 -14.36 2.46 -5.90
C GLN A 44 -14.89 1.06 -6.23
N ASP A 45 -15.93 0.98 -7.06
CA ASP A 45 -16.59 -0.28 -7.44
C ASP A 45 -15.91 -1.02 -8.61
N THR A 46 -14.97 -0.36 -9.29
CA THR A 46 -14.28 -0.92 -10.46
C THR A 46 -12.92 -1.50 -10.06
N ILE A 47 -12.96 -2.57 -9.25
CA ILE A 47 -11.77 -3.37 -8.94
C ILE A 47 -11.53 -4.30 -10.13
N LEU A 48 -10.52 -3.97 -10.92
CA LEU A 48 -10.17 -4.74 -12.10
C LEU A 48 -9.36 -5.95 -11.65
N ALA A 49 -10.05 -7.08 -11.50
CA ALA A 49 -9.40 -8.38 -11.40
C ALA A 49 -8.72 -8.74 -12.73
N GLU A 50 -7.87 -9.76 -12.72
CA GLU A 50 -7.13 -10.26 -13.89
C GLU A 50 -8.03 -10.39 -15.13
N GLY A 51 -7.55 -9.95 -16.31
CA GLY A 51 -8.34 -10.07 -17.55
C GLY A 51 -8.23 -8.89 -18.51
N LEU A 52 -9.15 -8.89 -19.48
CA LEU A 52 -9.23 -7.89 -20.54
C LEU A 52 -10.13 -6.73 -20.11
N HIS A 53 -9.55 -5.55 -19.99
CA HIS A 53 -10.26 -4.35 -19.57
C HIS A 53 -10.32 -3.32 -20.70
N PHE A 54 -11.50 -2.74 -20.86
CA PHE A 54 -11.74 -1.67 -21.81
C PHE A 54 -11.65 -0.33 -21.11
N ARG A 55 -10.85 0.59 -21.66
CA ARG A 55 -10.70 1.95 -21.16
C ARG A 55 -10.95 2.98 -22.24
N ILE A 56 -11.45 4.14 -21.83
CA ILE A 56 -11.54 5.31 -22.71
C ILE A 56 -10.20 6.03 -22.70
N PRO A 57 -9.41 6.04 -23.78
CA PRO A 57 -8.01 6.46 -23.75
C PRO A 57 -7.78 7.93 -23.37
N TRP A 58 -8.79 8.79 -23.48
CA TRP A 58 -8.69 10.23 -23.15
C TRP A 58 -9.24 10.62 -21.76
N VAL A 59 -10.13 9.82 -21.16
CA VAL A 59 -10.77 10.13 -19.87
C VAL A 59 -10.25 9.24 -18.74
N GLN A 60 -9.95 7.98 -19.05
CA GLN A 60 -9.66 6.94 -18.08
C GLN A 60 -8.17 6.57 -18.11
N TYR A 61 -7.54 6.71 -16.95
CA TYR A 61 -6.14 6.35 -16.73
C TYR A 61 -6.08 5.09 -15.85
N PRO A 62 -5.54 3.97 -16.36
CA PRO A 62 -5.30 2.79 -15.53
C PRO A 62 -4.09 3.05 -14.63
N ILE A 63 -4.28 2.87 -13.34
CA ILE A 63 -3.20 2.87 -12.36
C ILE A 63 -2.97 1.42 -11.95
N ILE A 64 -1.80 0.90 -12.30
CA ILE A 64 -1.44 -0.50 -12.09
C ILE A 64 -0.67 -0.62 -10.78
N TYR A 65 -1.09 -1.57 -9.96
CA TYR A 65 -0.49 -1.97 -8.70
C TYR A 65 0.00 -3.41 -8.77
N ASP A 66 1.10 -3.66 -8.07
CA ASP A 66 1.54 -5.02 -7.79
C ASP A 66 0.91 -5.49 -6.47
N ILE A 67 0.15 -6.59 -6.51
CA ILE A 67 -0.49 -7.18 -5.31
C ILE A 67 0.51 -8.07 -4.55
N ARG A 68 1.68 -8.33 -5.12
CA ARG A 68 2.65 -9.26 -4.53
C ARG A 68 3.26 -8.67 -3.27
N ALA A 69 3.27 -9.47 -2.21
CA ALA A 69 4.04 -9.14 -1.02
C ALA A 69 5.54 -9.09 -1.37
N ARG A 70 6.19 -7.97 -1.06
CA ARG A 70 7.62 -7.77 -1.25
C ARG A 70 8.30 -7.68 0.11
N LEU A 71 9.48 -8.30 0.21
CA LEU A 71 10.29 -8.25 1.42
C LEU A 71 11.03 -6.92 1.47
N ARG A 72 10.81 -6.13 2.53
CA ARG A 72 11.57 -4.91 2.80
C ARG A 72 12.38 -5.07 4.09
N LYS A 73 13.68 -4.75 4.02
CA LYS A 73 14.57 -4.70 5.18
C LYS A 73 14.72 -3.26 5.62
N ILE A 74 14.35 -2.96 6.86
CA ILE A 74 14.45 -1.63 7.46
C ILE A 74 15.42 -1.77 8.65
N SER A 75 16.52 -1.03 8.61
CA SER A 75 17.51 -0.99 9.69
C SER A 75 17.52 0.38 10.33
N SER A 76 17.32 0.43 11.65
CA SER A 76 17.28 1.67 12.40
C SER A 76 18.22 1.58 13.60
N PRO A 77 19.15 2.54 13.76
CA PRO A 77 19.99 2.61 14.95
C PRO A 77 19.12 3.03 16.14
N THR A 78 19.01 2.18 17.17
CA THR A 78 18.22 2.46 18.37
C THR A 78 19.14 2.70 19.56
N GLY A 79 18.84 3.74 20.35
CA GLY A 79 19.53 4.03 21.61
C GLY A 79 19.06 3.09 22.72
N SER A 80 20.00 2.36 23.32
CA SER A 80 19.75 1.50 24.49
C SER A 80 19.87 2.28 25.80
N LYS A 81 19.33 1.73 26.89
CA LYS A 81 19.44 2.28 28.26
C LYS A 81 20.88 2.47 28.73
N ASP A 82 21.79 1.66 28.20
CA ASP A 82 23.22 1.74 28.51
C ASP A 82 23.97 2.79 27.65
N LEU A 83 23.23 3.71 27.01
CA LEU A 83 23.76 4.68 26.03
C LEU A 83 24.48 4.03 24.84
N GLN A 84 24.31 2.72 24.66
CA GLN A 84 24.87 1.98 23.54
C GLN A 84 23.91 2.04 22.35
N MET A 85 24.45 2.41 21.19
CA MET A 85 23.72 2.40 19.92
C MET A 85 23.73 0.99 19.36
N VAL A 86 22.56 0.38 19.22
CA VAL A 86 22.40 -0.96 18.64
C VAL A 86 21.71 -0.83 17.28
N ASN A 87 22.29 -1.44 16.25
CA ASN A 87 21.67 -1.52 14.94
C ASN A 87 20.71 -2.70 14.89
N ILE A 88 19.41 -2.44 14.76
CA ILE A 88 18.38 -3.48 14.66
C ILE A 88 17.77 -3.43 13.27
N SER A 89 17.63 -4.60 12.65
CA SER A 89 17.04 -4.75 11.31
C SER A 89 15.77 -5.58 11.37
N LEU A 90 14.66 -5.02 10.90
CA LEU A 90 13.39 -5.72 10.71
C LEU A 90 13.23 -6.08 9.23
N GLN A 91 12.75 -7.29 8.95
CA GLN A 91 12.33 -7.69 7.61
C GLN A 91 10.83 -7.91 7.62
N VAL A 92 10.11 -7.12 6.84
CA VAL A 92 8.65 -7.18 6.77
C VAL A 92 8.22 -7.53 5.34
N LEU A 93 7.26 -8.44 5.24
CA LEU A 93 6.54 -8.74 4.00
C LEU A 93 5.30 -7.86 3.96
N SER A 94 5.22 -6.95 3.01
CA SER A 94 4.05 -6.09 2.81
C SER A 94 3.59 -6.16 1.35
N GLY A 95 2.28 -6.19 1.15
CA GLY A 95 1.66 -6.08 -0.17
C GLY A 95 0.21 -5.58 -0.04
N PRO A 96 -0.28 -4.77 -0.98
CA PRO A 96 -1.62 -4.20 -0.91
C PRO A 96 -2.71 -5.24 -1.23
N ASN A 97 -3.85 -5.15 -0.56
CA ASN A 97 -5.02 -5.97 -0.87
C ASN A 97 -5.75 -5.43 -2.10
N ALA A 98 -6.08 -6.31 -3.06
CA ALA A 98 -6.78 -5.94 -4.29
C ALA A 98 -8.16 -5.30 -4.05
N GLN A 99 -8.87 -5.71 -3.01
CA GLN A 99 -10.24 -5.22 -2.73
C GLN A 99 -10.27 -3.79 -2.17
N GLU A 100 -9.22 -3.40 -1.44
CA GLU A 100 -9.15 -2.09 -0.75
C GLU A 100 -8.24 -1.08 -1.47
N LEU A 101 -7.80 -1.43 -2.68
CA LEU A 101 -6.90 -0.64 -3.51
C LEU A 101 -7.44 0.78 -3.79
N PRO A 102 -8.75 0.99 -4.09
CA PRO A 102 -9.29 2.33 -4.33
C PRO A 102 -9.24 3.23 -3.08
N SER A 103 -9.57 2.66 -1.91
CA SER A 103 -9.52 3.38 -0.63
C SER A 103 -8.09 3.68 -0.19
N MET A 104 -7.17 2.74 -0.43
CA MET A 104 -5.75 2.89 -0.11
C MET A 104 -5.12 3.98 -0.97
N TYR A 105 -5.40 4.01 -2.28
CA TYR A 105 -4.90 5.02 -3.19
C TYR A 105 -5.36 6.44 -2.81
N GLN A 106 -6.63 6.61 -2.40
CA GLN A 106 -7.13 7.91 -1.98
C GLN A 106 -6.46 8.45 -0.71
N ARG A 107 -6.13 7.56 0.23
CA ARG A 107 -5.56 7.94 1.53
C ARG A 107 -4.04 8.09 1.49
N LEU A 108 -3.34 7.18 0.81
CA LEU A 108 -1.88 7.05 0.87
C LEU A 108 -1.18 7.32 -0.47
N GLY A 109 -1.90 7.26 -1.59
CA GLY A 109 -1.32 7.37 -2.94
C GLY A 109 -0.61 6.09 -3.42
N LEU A 110 0.26 6.24 -4.41
CA LEU A 110 1.04 5.14 -4.99
C LEU A 110 2.13 4.66 -4.02
N ASP A 111 2.82 5.60 -3.38
CA ASP A 111 4.02 5.36 -2.57
C ASP A 111 3.72 5.03 -1.11
N CYS A 112 2.62 4.33 -0.86
CA CYS A 112 2.17 3.94 0.47
C CYS A 112 3.28 3.20 1.25
N GLU A 113 3.87 2.17 0.66
CA GLU A 113 4.92 1.35 1.30
C GLU A 113 6.19 2.14 1.62
N GLU A 114 6.57 3.13 0.82
CA GLU A 114 7.80 3.87 1.03
C GLU A 114 7.65 4.89 2.17
N ARG A 115 6.45 5.43 2.36
CA ARG A 115 6.19 6.49 3.33
C ARG A 115 5.76 5.97 4.70
N VAL A 116 4.86 4.98 4.76
CA VAL A 116 4.26 4.57 6.04
C VAL A 116 4.98 3.40 6.70
N LEU A 117 5.54 2.49 5.90
CA LEU A 117 6.24 1.32 6.41
C LEU A 117 7.45 1.67 7.30
N PRO A 118 8.33 2.65 6.95
CA PRO A 118 9.42 3.01 7.85
C PRO A 118 8.94 3.65 9.16
N SER A 119 7.87 4.44 9.13
CA SER A 119 7.30 5.06 10.33
C SER A 119 6.74 4.01 11.29
N ILE A 120 5.94 3.06 10.79
CA ILE A 120 5.36 1.97 11.59
C ILE A 120 6.47 1.04 12.11
N ALA A 121 7.45 0.69 11.26
CA ALA A 121 8.56 -0.15 11.67
C ALA A 121 9.37 0.49 12.81
N ASN A 122 9.63 1.80 12.75
CA ASN A 122 10.33 2.51 13.81
C ASN A 122 9.51 2.59 15.11
N GLU A 123 8.19 2.78 15.03
CA GLU A 123 7.31 2.79 16.19
C GLU A 123 7.30 1.42 16.88
N VAL A 124 7.11 0.35 16.12
CA VAL A 124 7.12 -1.03 16.64
C VAL A 124 8.50 -1.35 17.23
N LEU A 125 9.59 -1.02 16.52
CA LEU A 125 10.95 -1.27 16.98
C LEU A 125 11.23 -0.57 18.32
N ASN A 126 10.85 0.71 18.45
CA ASN A 126 11.02 1.46 19.69
C ASN A 126 10.22 0.84 20.85
N SER A 127 8.98 0.42 20.60
CA SER A 127 8.15 -0.22 21.62
C SER A 127 8.72 -1.55 22.10
N VAL A 128 9.31 -2.32 21.19
CA VAL A 128 9.93 -3.63 21.48
C VAL A 128 11.20 -3.46 22.28
N VAL A 129 12.07 -2.51 21.89
CA VAL A 129 13.30 -2.19 22.63
C VAL A 129 12.99 -1.71 24.05
N ALA A 130 11.97 -0.87 24.23
CA ALA A 130 11.55 -0.40 25.55
C ALA A 130 11.06 -1.54 26.46
N LYS A 131 10.30 -2.51 25.92
CA LYS A 131 9.84 -3.68 26.68
C LYS A 131 11.00 -4.57 27.15
N PHE A 132 11.92 -4.92 26.25
CA PHE A 132 13.06 -5.79 26.58
C PHE A 132 14.01 -5.17 27.62
N ASN A 133 14.17 -3.85 27.57
CA ASN A 133 14.98 -3.10 28.52
C ASN A 133 14.44 -3.14 29.97
N ASN A 134 13.13 -3.29 30.15
CA ASN A 134 12.49 -3.27 31.46
C ASN A 134 12.24 -4.67 32.03
N SER A 135 12.15 -5.70 31.18
CA SER A 135 11.74 -7.05 31.59
C SER A 135 12.89 -8.00 31.92
N THR A 136 14.15 -7.64 31.61
CA THR A 136 15.28 -8.59 31.66
C THR A 136 16.24 -8.28 32.82
N PRO A 137 16.25 -9.07 33.92
CA PRO A 137 17.34 -9.07 34.88
C PRO A 137 18.60 -9.64 34.18
N ARG A 138 19.69 -8.87 34.18
CA ARG A 138 20.85 -9.08 33.29
C ARG A 138 21.71 -10.27 33.73
N GLY A 139 21.88 -11.25 32.83
CA GLY A 139 23.01 -12.18 32.78
C GLY A 139 23.64 -12.06 31.39
N SER A 140 24.95 -11.87 31.32
CA SER A 140 25.70 -11.45 30.12
C SER A 140 25.53 -12.37 28.91
N GLY A 141 25.33 -11.78 27.73
CA GLY A 141 25.49 -12.43 26.44
C GLY A 141 24.87 -11.60 25.33
N SER A 142 25.70 -10.97 24.50
CA SER A 142 25.30 -10.23 23.30
C SER A 142 24.74 -11.21 22.26
N ALA A 143 23.46 -11.57 22.39
CA ALA A 143 22.71 -12.28 21.38
C ALA A 143 21.71 -11.31 20.75
N SER A 144 21.89 -10.99 19.47
CA SER A 144 20.82 -10.34 18.70
C SER A 144 19.60 -11.27 18.72
N PRO A 145 18.46 -10.86 19.29
CA PRO A 145 17.26 -11.69 19.22
C PRO A 145 16.81 -11.73 17.77
N VAL A 146 16.97 -12.88 17.11
CA VAL A 146 16.33 -13.14 15.82
C VAL A 146 14.84 -13.35 16.12
N PHE A 147 14.04 -12.31 15.91
CA PHE A 147 12.59 -12.41 16.00
C PHE A 147 12.07 -12.97 14.67
N GLU A 148 12.00 -14.29 14.57
CA GLU A 148 11.29 -14.99 13.50
C GLU A 148 9.87 -15.27 14.02
N GLU A 149 8.90 -14.43 13.65
CA GLU A 149 7.49 -14.77 13.92
C GLU A 149 7.09 -15.91 12.96
N PRO A 150 6.66 -17.08 13.46
CA PRO A 150 6.30 -18.20 12.61
C PRO A 150 5.00 -17.86 11.85
N ALA A 151 5.13 -17.45 10.59
CA ALA A 151 4.03 -17.19 9.66
C ALA A 151 3.30 -18.48 9.23
N ARG A 152 2.83 -19.28 10.20
CA ARG A 152 2.07 -20.52 9.96
C ARG A 152 0.76 -20.54 10.77
N GLY A 153 0.15 -19.38 10.95
CA GLY A 153 -1.25 -19.24 11.34
C GLY A 153 -2.07 -18.66 10.17
N PRO A 154 -3.34 -19.04 9.99
CA PRO A 154 -4.20 -18.41 8.99
C PRO A 154 -4.29 -16.92 9.32
N ALA A 155 -4.03 -16.07 8.33
CA ALA A 155 -4.13 -14.63 8.43
C ALA A 155 -5.48 -14.26 9.07
N GLN A 156 -5.46 -13.84 10.34
CA GLN A 156 -6.64 -13.27 10.96
C GLN A 156 -6.98 -12.00 10.17
N PRO A 157 -8.26 -11.77 9.84
CA PRO A 157 -8.67 -10.53 9.21
C PRO A 157 -8.18 -9.38 10.09
N TYR A 158 -7.52 -8.39 9.49
CA TYR A 158 -7.22 -7.15 10.17
C TYR A 158 -8.48 -6.67 10.91
N PRO A 159 -8.39 -6.25 12.18
CA PRO A 159 -9.54 -5.69 12.85
C PRO A 159 -10.08 -4.53 12.00
N ALA A 160 -11.40 -4.52 11.82
CA ALA A 160 -12.13 -3.56 11.01
C ALA A 160 -11.64 -2.11 11.22
N PRO A 161 -11.76 -1.22 10.21
CA PRO A 161 -11.35 0.17 10.35
C PRO A 161 -11.98 0.77 11.60
N VAL A 162 -11.13 1.27 12.49
CA VAL A 162 -11.56 1.92 13.74
C VAL A 162 -12.51 3.05 13.35
N SER A 163 -13.79 2.89 13.68
CA SER A 163 -14.81 3.91 13.45
C SER A 163 -14.52 5.08 14.39
N CYS A 164 -14.05 6.19 13.83
CA CYS A 164 -13.81 7.44 14.58
C CYS A 164 -15.12 8.15 14.97
N ASN A 165 -16.12 7.41 15.43
CA ASN A 165 -17.38 7.92 15.98
C ASN A 165 -17.53 7.55 17.47
N GLY A 166 -16.41 7.53 18.19
CA GLY A 166 -16.41 7.57 19.65
C GLY A 166 -16.39 9.03 20.13
N PRO A 167 -17.15 9.38 21.19
CA PRO A 167 -17.03 10.72 21.78
C PRO A 167 -15.58 10.98 22.21
N PRO A 168 -15.10 12.24 22.18
CA PRO A 168 -13.72 12.55 22.49
C PRO A 168 -13.39 12.03 23.89
N HIS A 169 -12.45 11.08 23.97
CA HIS A 169 -11.91 10.60 25.23
C HIS A 169 -11.28 11.79 25.95
N ARG A 170 -11.96 12.23 27.01
CA ARG A 170 -11.49 13.24 27.95
C ARG A 170 -10.26 12.66 28.64
N PHE A 171 -9.11 13.30 28.46
CA PHE A 171 -7.93 13.01 29.26
C PHE A 171 -8.29 13.19 30.74
N PRO A 172 -7.87 12.28 31.65
CA PRO A 172 -8.02 12.51 33.07
C PRO A 172 -7.13 13.68 33.49
N GLU A 173 -7.72 14.70 34.14
CA GLU A 173 -6.97 15.78 34.77
C GLU A 173 -6.08 15.21 35.89
N PRO A 174 -4.86 15.76 36.07
CA PRO A 174 -4.04 15.43 37.22
C PRO A 174 -4.68 16.01 38.48
N LEU A 175 -5.04 15.12 39.41
CA LEU A 175 -5.49 15.45 40.75
C LEU A 175 -4.30 16.09 41.51
N LEU A 176 -4.40 17.39 41.78
CA LEU A 176 -3.57 18.10 42.74
C LEU A 176 -4.23 17.99 44.12
N ASP A 177 -3.58 17.28 45.03
CA ASP A 177 -3.47 17.58 46.47
C ASP A 177 -2.19 16.91 47.01
#